data_AF-X1D911-F1
#
_entry.id   AF-X1D911-F1
#
_cell.length_a   1.000
_cell.length_b   1.000
_cell.length_c   1.000
_cell.angle_alpha   90.00
_cell.angle_beta   90.00
_cell.angle_gamma   90.00
#
_symmetry.space_group_name_H-M   'P 1'
#
loop_
_entity.id
_entity.type
_entity.pdbx_description
1 polymer ?
#
loop_
_entity_poly.entity_id
_entity_poly.type
_entity_poly.pdbx_seq_one_letter_code
_entity_poly.pdbx_strand_id
1 'polypeptide(L)'
;EKCPSMRAGVAARNYFVNKDDIVAGYIMARPTESVSYEPAKSWITMNVYRSEFDPWIAEFATDAGAELKTSTLIVDLLKEDGKISGVIDDKGQKYKAPIVIGADGAVSTVAQKSGLRSKWSQNQVTLTLQYDFQAPAEKIDDIMGDETLAVWWGSNFPASYQVFFNDGFHMAYYLSNSLTMRLGPIEYPPKNFHNHWYKP
;
A
#
# COMPACT_ATOMS: atom_id res chain seq x y z
N GLU A 1 -11.80 9.01 -19.89
CA GLU A 1 -12.64 9.32 -18.72
C GLU A 1 -11.77 9.46 -17.47
N LYS A 2 -12.24 10.10 -16.40
CA LYS A 2 -11.50 10.28 -15.13
C LYS A 2 -12.05 9.30 -14.08
N CYS A 3 -11.17 8.57 -13.39
CA CYS A 3 -11.59 7.73 -12.25
C CYS A 3 -12.25 8.60 -11.16
N PRO A 4 -13.43 8.24 -10.62
CA PRO A 4 -14.24 9.11 -9.76
C PRO A 4 -13.52 9.65 -8.51
N SER A 5 -12.86 8.79 -7.74
CA SER A 5 -12.12 9.13 -6.53
C SER A 5 -10.79 9.86 -6.77
N MET A 6 -10.39 10.04 -8.03
CA MET A 6 -9.09 10.57 -8.38
C MET A 6 -8.93 12.04 -7.96
N ARG A 7 -7.98 12.29 -7.05
CA ARG A 7 -7.58 13.62 -6.57
C ARG A 7 -6.10 13.86 -6.79
N ALA A 8 -5.80 14.96 -7.49
CA ALA A 8 -4.43 15.45 -7.62
C ALA A 8 -4.02 16.18 -6.33
N GLY A 9 -2.79 15.92 -5.90
CA GLY A 9 -2.24 16.44 -4.68
C GLY A 9 -1.11 17.40 -4.89
N VAL A 10 -1.23 18.63 -4.39
CA VAL A 10 -0.22 19.68 -4.61
C VAL A 10 0.57 19.99 -3.33
N ALA A 11 0.19 19.39 -2.20
CA ALA A 11 0.95 19.44 -0.96
C ALA A 11 0.90 18.13 -0.17
N ALA A 12 2.03 17.76 0.44
CA ALA A 12 2.14 16.65 1.37
C ALA A 12 2.80 17.15 2.65
N ARG A 13 2.09 17.03 3.77
CA ARG A 13 2.53 17.54 5.06
C ARG A 13 3.05 16.40 5.93
N ASN A 14 4.21 16.61 6.55
CA ASN A 14 4.81 15.67 7.50
C ASN A 14 4.93 16.36 8.85
N TYR A 15 4.17 15.89 9.83
CA TYR A 15 4.19 16.35 11.21
C TYR A 15 5.21 15.55 12.02
N PHE A 16 6.01 16.26 12.82
CA PHE A 16 6.90 15.65 13.79
C PHE A 16 6.31 15.81 15.19
N VAL A 17 5.98 14.68 15.80
CA VAL A 17 5.31 14.59 17.10
C VAL A 17 6.36 14.22 18.15
N ASN A 18 6.43 15.01 19.22
CA ASN A 18 7.34 14.73 20.33
C ASN A 18 6.80 13.63 21.25
N LYS A 19 7.56 13.30 22.30
CA LYS A 19 7.20 12.27 23.28
C LYS A 19 5.93 12.57 24.10
N ASP A 20 5.49 13.82 24.11
CA ASP A 20 4.33 14.31 24.86
C ASP A 20 3.09 14.42 23.95
N ASP A 21 3.15 13.79 22.76
CA ASP A 21 2.12 13.81 21.70
C ASP A 21 1.78 15.21 21.16
N ILE A 22 2.73 16.16 21.28
CA ILE A 22 2.61 17.51 20.74
C ILE A 22 3.32 17.59 19.39
N VAL A 23 2.66 18.18 18.39
CA VAL A 23 3.30 18.53 17.11
C VAL A 23 4.39 19.57 17.38
N ALA A 24 5.65 19.14 17.32
CA ALA A 24 6.82 19.98 17.55
C ALA A 24 7.22 20.77 16.29
N GLY A 25 6.79 20.30 15.12
CA GLY A 25 7.04 20.97 13.85
C GLY A 25 6.44 20.19 12.69
N TYR A 26 6.51 20.77 11.49
CA TYR A 26 6.15 20.08 10.26
C TYR A 26 7.04 20.52 9.10
N ILE A 27 7.14 19.66 8.09
CA ILE A 27 7.61 20.04 6.75
C ILE A 27 6.47 19.86 5.75
N MET A 28 6.41 20.73 4.76
CA MET A 28 5.44 20.65 3.67
C MET A 28 6.19 20.48 2.36
N ALA A 29 5.97 19.36 1.69
CA ALA A 29 6.46 19.11 0.36
C ALA A 29 5.43 19.63 -0.66
N ARG A 30 5.93 20.25 -1.73
CA ARG A 30 5.16 20.75 -2.87
C ARG A 30 5.94 20.46 -4.16
N PRO A 31 5.28 20.49 -5.34
CA PRO A 31 5.99 20.46 -6.61
C PRO A 31 7.09 21.52 -6.66
N THR A 32 8.23 21.16 -7.22
CA THR A 32 9.35 22.10 -7.44
C THR A 32 9.57 22.29 -8.92
N GLU A 33 10.03 23.47 -9.33
CA GLU A 33 10.34 23.75 -10.75
C GLU A 33 11.48 22.87 -11.30
N SER A 34 12.26 22.24 -10.42
CA SER A 34 13.40 21.39 -10.76
C SER A 34 13.01 20.00 -11.29
N VAL A 35 11.73 19.60 -11.25
CA VAL A 35 11.32 18.27 -11.75
C VAL A 35 11.25 18.29 -13.29
N SER A 36 11.80 17.24 -13.92
CA SER A 36 11.83 17.12 -15.39
C SER A 36 10.54 16.59 -16.00
N TYR A 37 9.70 15.94 -15.19
CA TYR A 37 8.42 15.40 -15.64
C TYR A 37 7.33 16.47 -15.49
N GLU A 38 6.83 17.01 -16.61
CA GLU A 38 5.90 18.16 -16.63
C GLU A 38 4.67 17.99 -15.72
N PRO A 39 3.95 16.85 -15.70
CA PRO A 39 2.81 16.69 -14.80
C PRO A 39 3.18 16.84 -13.33
N ALA A 40 4.37 16.40 -12.93
CA ALA A 40 4.85 16.51 -11.54
C ALA A 40 5.17 17.96 -11.11
N LYS A 41 5.14 18.93 -12.03
CA LYS A 41 5.18 20.36 -11.68
C LYS A 41 3.85 20.88 -11.14
N SER A 42 2.75 20.18 -11.45
CA SER A 42 1.39 20.58 -11.07
C SER A 42 0.83 19.80 -9.89
N TRP A 43 1.39 18.64 -9.56
CA TRP A 43 1.01 17.80 -8.42
C TRP A 43 2.20 16.91 -8.00
N ILE A 44 2.27 16.53 -6.72
CA ILE A 44 3.24 15.57 -6.18
C ILE A 44 2.65 14.18 -5.96
N THR A 45 1.33 14.07 -5.82
CA THR A 45 0.64 12.78 -5.68
C THR A 45 -0.63 12.75 -6.52
N MET A 46 -1.06 11.54 -6.87
CA MET A 46 -2.38 11.27 -7.42
C MET A 46 -3.01 10.17 -6.57
N ASN A 47 -4.08 10.51 -5.86
CA ASN A 47 -4.72 9.60 -4.94
C ASN A 47 -5.97 9.02 -5.58
N VAL A 48 -6.17 7.72 -5.44
CA VAL A 48 -7.32 6.98 -5.96
C VAL A 48 -7.74 5.89 -4.99
N TYR A 49 -9.03 5.60 -4.90
CA TYR A 49 -9.48 4.37 -4.27
C TYR A 49 -9.26 3.21 -5.26
N ARG A 50 -8.55 2.18 -4.79
CA ARG A 50 -8.26 0.97 -5.59
C ARG A 50 -9.53 0.24 -6.05
N SER A 51 -10.59 0.28 -5.25
CA SER A 51 -11.90 -0.28 -5.60
C SER A 51 -12.49 0.29 -6.88
N GLU A 52 -12.12 1.53 -7.23
CA GLU A 52 -12.57 2.20 -8.45
C GLU A 52 -11.49 2.18 -9.54
N PHE A 53 -10.24 2.40 -9.13
CA PHE A 53 -9.12 2.48 -10.08
C PHE A 53 -8.80 1.14 -10.73
N ASP A 54 -8.88 0.02 -10.00
CA ASP A 54 -8.54 -1.29 -10.55
C ASP A 54 -9.50 -1.74 -11.66
N PRO A 55 -10.85 -1.65 -11.48
CA PRO A 55 -11.77 -1.88 -12.60
C PRO A 55 -11.53 -0.92 -13.76
N TRP A 56 -11.35 0.37 -13.45
CA TRP A 56 -11.15 1.40 -14.47
C TRP A 56 -9.91 1.14 -15.33
N ILE A 57 -8.76 0.76 -14.74
CA ILE A 57 -7.57 0.45 -15.54
C ILE A 57 -7.68 -0.92 -16.24
N ALA A 58 -8.43 -1.87 -15.68
CA ALA A 58 -8.68 -3.16 -16.29
C ALA A 58 -9.49 -3.03 -17.59
N GLU A 59 -10.42 -2.08 -17.69
CA GLU A 59 -11.17 -1.78 -18.91
C GLU A 59 -10.23 -1.44 -20.09
N PHE A 60 -9.21 -0.60 -19.86
CA PHE A 60 -8.23 -0.30 -20.91
C PHE A 60 -7.44 -1.54 -21.36
N ALA A 61 -7.13 -2.45 -20.42
CA ALA A 61 -6.46 -3.70 -20.77
C ALA A 61 -7.37 -4.61 -21.59
N THR A 62 -8.66 -4.72 -21.24
CA THR A 62 -9.62 -5.51 -22.01
C THR A 62 -9.91 -4.91 -23.38
N ASP A 63 -10.01 -3.58 -23.48
CA ASP A 63 -10.16 -2.87 -24.75
C ASP A 63 -8.95 -3.05 -25.67
N ALA A 64 -7.75 -3.17 -25.08
CA ALA A 64 -6.53 -3.53 -25.79
C ALA A 64 -6.44 -5.03 -26.17
N GLY A 65 -7.44 -5.84 -25.81
CA GLY A 65 -7.56 -7.24 -26.20
C GLY A 65 -7.17 -8.27 -25.12
N ALA A 66 -6.94 -7.85 -23.87
CA ALA A 66 -6.74 -8.81 -22.78
C ALA A 66 -8.06 -9.50 -22.39
N GLU A 67 -7.98 -10.77 -22.00
CA GLU A 67 -9.10 -11.46 -21.38
C GLU A 67 -9.05 -11.31 -19.85
N LEU A 68 -10.08 -10.70 -19.27
CA LEU A 68 -10.22 -10.60 -17.81
C LEU A 68 -11.10 -11.73 -17.26
N LYS A 69 -10.54 -12.55 -16.37
CA LYS A 69 -11.27 -13.57 -15.62
C LYS A 69 -11.30 -13.22 -14.14
N THR A 70 -12.44 -12.74 -13.66
CA THR A 70 -12.68 -12.48 -12.24
C THR A 70 -13.11 -13.77 -11.52
N SER A 71 -13.20 -13.73 -10.18
CA SER A 71 -13.67 -14.85 -9.35
C SER A 71 -12.98 -16.19 -9.68
N THR A 72 -11.70 -16.10 -10.06
CA THR A 72 -10.85 -17.23 -10.48
C THR A 72 -9.58 -17.17 -9.64
N LEU A 73 -9.46 -18.06 -8.66
CA LEU A 73 -8.32 -18.09 -7.76
C LEU A 73 -7.27 -19.07 -8.29
N ILE A 74 -6.07 -18.59 -8.60
CA ILE A 74 -4.96 -19.46 -8.96
C ILE A 74 -4.36 -20.11 -7.70
N VAL A 75 -4.32 -21.44 -7.66
CA VAL A 75 -3.85 -22.23 -6.51
C VAL A 75 -2.55 -22.99 -6.79
N ASP A 76 -2.21 -23.23 -8.05
CA ASP A 76 -0.95 -23.89 -8.44
C ASP A 76 -0.45 -23.50 -9.83
N LEU A 77 0.75 -23.96 -10.17
CA LEU A 77 1.42 -23.74 -11.46
C LEU A 77 1.55 -25.03 -12.26
N LEU A 78 1.41 -24.93 -13.57
CA LEU A 78 1.78 -26.01 -14.49
C LEU A 78 3.29 -26.02 -14.68
N LYS A 79 3.88 -27.21 -14.64
CA LYS A 79 5.32 -27.41 -14.86
C LYS A 79 5.53 -28.50 -15.90
N GLU A 80 6.22 -28.16 -16.98
CA GLU A 80 6.62 -29.07 -18.06
C GLU A 80 8.12 -28.86 -18.30
N ASP A 81 8.91 -29.94 -18.28
CA ASP A 81 10.37 -29.91 -18.49
C ASP A 81 11.14 -28.91 -17.61
N GLY A 82 10.72 -28.78 -16.35
CA GLY A 82 11.34 -27.86 -15.39
C GLY A 82 10.98 -26.38 -15.61
N LYS A 83 10.09 -26.05 -16.55
CA LYS A 83 9.62 -24.69 -16.83
C LYS A 83 8.18 -24.51 -16.40
N ILE A 84 7.84 -23.30 -15.95
CA ILE A 84 6.44 -22.92 -15.72
C ILE A 84 5.76 -22.77 -17.08
N SER A 85 4.68 -23.53 -17.29
CA SER A 85 3.93 -23.57 -18.57
C SER A 85 2.47 -23.14 -18.43
N GLY A 86 2.12 -22.53 -17.29
CA GLY A 86 0.78 -22.01 -17.03
C GLY A 86 0.36 -22.08 -15.56
N VAL A 87 -0.94 -21.99 -15.32
CA VAL A 87 -1.56 -21.91 -14.00
C VAL A 87 -2.75 -22.86 -13.85
N ILE A 88 -3.08 -23.21 -12.61
CA ILE A 88 -4.22 -24.05 -12.23
C ILE A 88 -5.10 -23.24 -11.27
N ASP A 89 -6.39 -23.13 -11.55
CA ASP A 89 -7.35 -22.50 -10.64
C ASP A 89 -7.92 -23.44 -9.58
N ASP A 90 -8.68 -22.87 -8.65
CA ASP A 90 -9.35 -23.55 -7.53
C ASP A 90 -10.41 -24.57 -7.96
N LYS A 91 -10.83 -24.56 -9.23
CA LYS A 91 -11.74 -25.54 -9.83
C LYS A 91 -10.98 -26.64 -10.58
N GLY A 92 -9.65 -26.60 -10.60
CA GLY A 92 -8.79 -27.55 -11.31
C GLY A 92 -8.68 -27.27 -12.81
N GLN A 93 -9.22 -26.15 -13.30
CA GLN A 93 -9.07 -25.74 -14.69
C GLN A 93 -7.63 -25.27 -14.94
N LYS A 94 -7.10 -25.68 -16.08
CA LYS A 94 -5.72 -25.43 -16.50
C LYS A 94 -5.68 -24.35 -17.56
N TYR A 95 -4.81 -23.36 -17.39
CA TYR A 95 -4.55 -22.30 -18.35
C TYR A 95 -3.08 -22.39 -18.76
N LYS A 96 -2.82 -22.80 -20.01
CA LYS A 96 -1.45 -22.89 -20.53
C LYS A 96 -0.97 -21.52 -21.00
N ALA A 97 0.25 -21.15 -20.63
CA ALA A 97 0.88 -19.92 -21.07
C ALA A 97 2.40 -20.09 -21.13
N PRO A 98 3.09 -19.49 -22.13
CA PRO A 98 4.54 -19.54 -22.21
C PRO A 98 5.23 -18.70 -21.10
N ILE A 99 4.52 -17.71 -20.55
CA ILE A 99 5.00 -16.81 -19.50
C ILE A 99 3.88 -16.64 -18.47
N VAL A 100 4.25 -16.70 -17.19
CA VAL A 100 3.36 -16.41 -16.06
C VAL A 100 3.95 -15.25 -15.27
N ILE A 101 3.16 -14.19 -15.05
CA ILE A 101 3.56 -13.01 -14.28
C ILE A 101 2.91 -13.11 -12.89
N GLY A 102 3.73 -13.13 -11.83
CA GLY A 102 3.27 -13.13 -10.45
C GLY A 102 2.89 -11.73 -9.97
N ALA A 103 1.65 -11.31 -10.24
CA ALA A 103 1.08 -10.04 -9.77
C ALA A 103 0.00 -10.23 -8.68
N ASP A 104 0.08 -11.32 -7.92
CA ASP A 104 -0.90 -11.80 -6.93
C ASP A 104 -0.64 -11.31 -5.49
N GLY A 105 -0.04 -10.13 -5.36
CA GLY A 105 0.12 -9.42 -4.10
C GLY A 105 1.20 -9.95 -3.16
N ALA A 106 1.23 -9.43 -1.93
CA ALA A 106 2.33 -9.69 -0.98
C ALA A 106 2.48 -11.17 -0.60
N VAL A 107 1.39 -11.92 -0.48
CA VAL A 107 1.45 -13.35 -0.13
C VAL A 107 2.02 -14.16 -1.30
N SER A 108 1.57 -13.87 -2.53
CA SER A 108 1.93 -14.49 -3.81
C SER A 108 2.05 -16.02 -3.79
N THR A 109 1.03 -16.68 -4.33
CA THR A 109 1.04 -18.11 -4.69
C THR A 109 2.06 -18.37 -5.79
N VAL A 110 2.13 -17.51 -6.82
CA VAL A 110 3.03 -17.69 -7.96
C VAL A 110 4.49 -17.70 -7.51
N ALA A 111 4.91 -16.76 -6.67
CA ALA A 111 6.29 -16.69 -6.19
C ALA A 111 6.68 -17.93 -5.35
N GLN A 112 5.77 -18.42 -4.51
CA GLN A 112 6.02 -19.61 -3.68
C GLN A 112 6.06 -20.89 -4.51
N LYS A 113 5.09 -21.11 -5.39
CA LYS A 113 4.98 -22.34 -6.20
C LYS A 113 6.03 -22.43 -7.29
N SER A 114 6.51 -21.30 -7.81
CA SER A 114 7.62 -21.26 -8.77
C SER A 114 8.98 -21.48 -8.10
N GLY A 115 9.09 -21.29 -6.79
CA GLY A 115 10.36 -21.36 -6.06
C GLY A 115 11.15 -20.06 -6.06
N LEU A 116 10.58 -18.95 -6.57
CA LEU A 116 11.23 -17.63 -6.57
C LEU A 116 11.40 -17.05 -5.16
N ARG A 117 10.44 -17.32 -4.26
CA ARG A 117 10.45 -16.77 -2.90
C ARG A 117 9.71 -17.69 -1.93
N SER A 118 10.28 -17.93 -0.76
CA SER A 118 9.59 -18.59 0.36
C SER A 118 8.61 -17.64 1.07
N LYS A 119 7.86 -18.15 2.06
CA LYS A 119 7.02 -17.29 2.91
C LYS A 119 7.86 -16.23 3.61
N TRP A 120 7.28 -15.05 3.79
CA TRP A 120 7.91 -13.97 4.55
C TRP A 120 8.11 -14.38 6.01
N SER A 121 9.26 -14.02 6.59
CA SER A 121 9.45 -14.05 8.03
C SER A 121 8.77 -12.85 8.70
N GLN A 122 8.50 -12.94 10.00
CA GLN A 122 7.77 -11.91 10.75
C GLN A 122 8.42 -10.51 10.70
N ASN A 123 9.74 -10.44 10.55
CA ASN A 123 10.48 -9.18 10.41
C ASN A 123 10.51 -8.62 8.98
N GLN A 124 9.91 -9.31 8.00
CA GLN A 124 9.82 -8.88 6.59
C GLN A 124 8.42 -8.35 6.23
N VAL A 125 7.45 -8.45 7.14
CA VAL A 125 6.09 -7.98 6.95
C VAL A 125 5.67 -7.09 8.10
N THR A 126 4.76 -6.15 7.82
CA THR A 126 4.12 -5.31 8.82
C THR A 126 2.62 -5.36 8.60
N LEU A 127 1.85 -5.11 9.66
CA LEU A 127 0.41 -4.99 9.60
C LEU A 127 0.05 -3.51 9.63
N THR A 128 -0.73 -3.08 8.65
CA THR A 128 -1.30 -1.73 8.60
C THR A 128 -2.80 -1.84 8.76
N LEU A 129 -3.35 -1.07 9.69
CA LEU A 129 -4.80 -0.87 9.78
C LEU A 129 -5.15 0.39 9.01
N GLN A 130 -6.19 0.31 8.19
CA GLN A 130 -6.71 1.42 7.41
C GLN A 130 -8.21 1.52 7.64
N TYR A 131 -8.70 2.75 7.82
CA TYR A 131 -10.11 3.08 7.86
C TYR A 131 -10.42 4.12 6.79
N ASP A 132 -11.44 3.85 5.99
CA ASP A 132 -11.93 4.75 4.96
C ASP A 132 -13.13 5.54 5.47
N PHE A 133 -13.15 6.83 5.20
CA PHE A 133 -14.20 7.76 5.57
C PHE A 133 -14.71 8.45 4.30
N GLN A 134 -16.03 8.51 4.16
CA GLN A 134 -16.65 9.27 3.08
C GLN A 134 -16.87 10.71 3.52
N ALA A 135 -16.54 11.66 2.66
CA ALA A 135 -16.75 13.08 2.92
C ALA A 135 -16.99 13.82 1.60
N PRO A 136 -17.90 14.80 1.55
CA PRO A 136 -18.08 15.63 0.35
C PRO A 136 -16.78 16.32 -0.06
N ALA A 137 -16.50 16.39 -1.36
CA ALA A 137 -15.29 17.02 -1.91
C ALA A 137 -15.06 18.44 -1.36
N GLU A 138 -16.12 19.25 -1.34
CA GLU A 138 -16.09 20.63 -0.80
C GLU A 138 -15.61 20.67 0.66
N LYS A 139 -15.99 19.68 1.48
CA LYS A 139 -15.55 19.59 2.89
C LYS A 139 -14.09 19.20 3.01
N ILE A 140 -13.61 18.31 2.14
CA ILE A 140 -12.19 17.95 2.10
C ILE A 140 -11.38 19.17 1.67
N ASP A 141 -11.84 19.93 0.67
CA ASP A 141 -11.19 21.14 0.18
C ASP A 141 -11.16 22.26 1.24
N ASP A 142 -12.25 22.44 2.00
CA ASP A 142 -12.34 23.44 3.08
C ASP A 142 -11.35 23.13 4.23
N ILE A 143 -11.18 21.85 4.58
CA ILE A 143 -10.34 21.43 5.71
C ILE A 143 -8.86 21.29 5.31
N MET A 144 -8.60 20.66 4.17
CA MET A 144 -7.24 20.27 3.77
C MET A 144 -6.66 21.19 2.68
N GLY A 145 -7.51 21.88 1.92
CA GLY A 145 -7.13 22.64 0.75
C GLY A 145 -6.33 21.80 -0.24
N ASP A 146 -5.10 22.25 -0.46
CA ASP A 146 -4.12 21.66 -1.37
C ASP A 146 -3.49 20.35 -0.88
N GLU A 147 -3.74 19.97 0.39
CA GLU A 147 -3.12 18.82 1.03
C GLU A 147 -3.85 17.53 0.70
N THR A 148 -3.06 16.55 0.28
CA THR A 148 -3.58 15.23 -0.11
C THR A 148 -2.90 14.08 0.58
N LEU A 149 -1.82 14.38 1.31
CA LEU A 149 -1.14 13.44 2.17
C LEU A 149 -0.72 14.17 3.44
N ALA A 150 -1.12 13.65 4.58
CA ALA A 150 -0.62 14.07 5.88
C ALA A 150 0.02 12.87 6.56
N VAL A 151 1.25 12.99 7.03
CA VAL A 151 1.98 11.93 7.73
C VAL A 151 2.40 12.42 9.11
N TRP A 152 2.18 11.62 10.13
CA TRP A 152 2.61 11.86 11.50
C TRP A 152 3.77 10.94 11.84
N TRP A 153 4.86 11.56 12.27
CA TRP A 153 6.09 10.91 12.69
C TRP A 153 6.28 11.11 14.19
N GLY A 154 6.14 10.05 14.98
CA GLY A 154 6.38 10.07 16.41
C GLY A 154 6.62 8.67 16.97
N SER A 155 7.06 8.56 18.22
CA SER A 155 7.26 7.26 18.88
C SER A 155 5.96 6.46 18.99
N ASN A 156 4.85 7.16 19.19
CA ASN A 156 3.50 6.61 19.25
C ASN A 156 2.80 6.59 17.89
N PHE A 157 3.45 7.06 16.83
CA PHE A 157 2.91 7.18 15.48
C PHE A 157 4.05 6.98 14.47
N PRO A 158 4.61 5.77 14.31
CA PRO A 158 5.72 5.56 13.40
C PRO A 158 5.18 5.55 11.96
N ALA A 159 5.07 6.74 11.36
CA ALA A 159 4.59 6.99 10.01
C ALA A 159 3.08 6.79 9.82
N SER A 160 2.24 7.23 10.75
CA SER A 160 0.78 7.17 10.54
C SER A 160 0.38 8.16 9.47
N TYR A 161 -0.59 7.85 8.60
CA TYR A 161 -0.90 8.74 7.49
C TYR A 161 -2.39 8.89 7.22
N GLN A 162 -2.72 10.01 6.62
CA GLN A 162 -4.01 10.29 6.02
C GLN A 162 -3.81 10.63 4.55
N VAL A 163 -4.60 10.01 3.69
CA VAL A 163 -4.60 10.28 2.25
C VAL A 163 -6.00 10.72 1.87
N PHE A 164 -6.07 11.82 1.14
CA PHE A 164 -7.33 12.44 0.76
C PHE A 164 -7.62 12.15 -0.72
N PHE A 165 -8.83 11.68 -0.98
CA PHE A 165 -9.39 11.39 -2.29
C PHE A 165 -10.41 12.46 -2.65
N ASN A 166 -11.05 12.34 -3.81
CA ASN A 166 -12.03 13.33 -4.26
C ASN A 166 -13.24 13.42 -3.32
N ASP A 167 -13.74 12.28 -2.85
CA ASP A 167 -15.00 12.13 -2.10
C ASP A 167 -14.84 11.31 -0.80
N GLY A 168 -13.61 11.23 -0.30
CA GLY A 168 -13.30 10.56 0.94
C GLY A 168 -11.84 10.72 1.33
N PHE A 169 -11.48 10.13 2.45
CA PHE A 169 -10.09 10.00 2.88
C PHE A 169 -9.90 8.68 3.60
N HIS A 170 -8.67 8.21 3.68
CA HIS A 170 -8.34 7.12 4.58
C HIS A 170 -7.43 7.60 5.69
N MET A 171 -7.52 6.94 6.83
CA MET A 171 -6.53 7.03 7.88
C MET A 171 -5.90 5.67 8.05
N ALA A 172 -4.58 5.61 8.03
CA ALA A 172 -3.83 4.39 8.23
C ALA A 172 -2.80 4.55 9.34
N TYR A 173 -2.63 3.48 10.10
CA TYR A 173 -1.68 3.40 11.18
C TYR A 173 -0.89 2.09 11.08
N TYR A 174 0.43 2.17 11.19
CA TYR A 174 1.29 1.00 11.23
C TYR A 174 1.24 0.37 12.62
N LEU A 175 0.77 -0.87 12.69
CA LEU A 175 1.04 -1.68 13.86
C LEU A 175 2.49 -2.14 13.77
N SER A 176 3.39 -1.40 14.43
CA SER A 176 4.76 -1.85 14.60
C SER A 176 4.77 -3.19 15.34
N ASN A 177 5.79 -4.01 15.09
CA ASN A 177 5.97 -5.30 15.79
C ASN A 177 5.92 -5.14 17.33
N SER A 178 6.28 -3.97 17.87
CA SER A 178 6.16 -3.69 19.31
C SER A 178 4.72 -3.62 19.83
N LEU A 179 3.75 -3.17 19.04
CA LEU A 179 2.33 -3.18 19.43
C LEU A 179 1.70 -4.57 19.21
N THR A 180 2.11 -5.24 18.13
CA THR A 180 1.71 -6.63 17.84
C THR A 180 2.19 -7.60 18.93
N MET A 181 3.39 -7.40 19.48
CA MET A 181 3.91 -8.12 20.64
C MET A 181 3.16 -7.80 21.96
N ARG A 182 2.42 -6.69 22.04
CA ARG A 182 1.58 -6.36 23.20
C ARG A 182 0.16 -6.92 23.13
N LEU A 183 -0.28 -7.39 21.95
CA LEU A 183 -1.63 -7.90 21.72
C LEU A 183 -1.69 -9.44 21.59
N GLY A 184 -0.55 -10.15 21.69
CA GLY A 184 -0.47 -11.60 21.84
C GLY A 184 -0.24 -12.04 23.29
N PRO A 185 -0.47 -13.32 23.65
CA PRO A 185 -0.36 -13.79 25.03
C PRO A 185 1.06 -13.55 25.56
N ILE A 186 1.11 -13.00 26.77
CA ILE A 186 2.34 -12.61 27.46
C ILE A 186 3.22 -13.85 27.65
N GLU A 187 4.29 -13.95 26.86
CA GLU A 187 5.50 -14.67 27.24
C GLU A 187 6.66 -13.68 27.32
N TYR A 188 7.17 -13.48 28.54
CA TYR A 188 8.34 -12.65 28.80
C TYR A 188 9.57 -13.23 28.09
N PRO A 189 10.39 -12.43 27.37
CA PRO A 189 11.74 -12.88 27.05
C PRO A 189 12.61 -12.89 28.31
N PRO A 190 13.55 -13.84 28.45
CA PRO A 190 14.44 -13.92 29.60
C PRO A 190 15.29 -12.65 29.75
N LYS A 191 15.66 -12.35 31.00
CA LYS A 191 16.21 -11.10 31.57
C LYS A 191 17.43 -10.43 30.89
N ASN A 192 17.91 -10.87 29.72
CA ASN A 192 19.19 -10.42 29.14
C ASN A 192 19.11 -9.93 27.67
N PHE A 193 18.04 -9.24 27.26
CA PHE A 193 18.07 -8.51 25.98
C PHE A 193 18.68 -7.11 26.17
N HIS A 194 19.97 -6.97 25.87
CA HIS A 194 20.64 -5.68 25.76
C HIS A 194 20.33 -5.04 24.39
N ASN A 195 19.70 -3.87 24.41
CA ASN A 195 19.49 -3.03 23.22
C ASN A 195 20.82 -2.44 22.75
N HIS A 196 21.37 -2.97 21.65
CA HIS A 196 22.51 -2.39 20.93
C HIS A 196 22.08 -1.47 19.79
N TRP A 197 21.20 -0.51 20.08
CA TRP A 197 20.91 0.60 19.16
C TRP A 197 20.63 1.86 19.96
N TYR A 198 21.67 2.37 20.62
CA TYR A 198 21.89 3.78 20.98
C TYR A 198 23.19 3.79 21.79
N LYS A 199 24.26 4.33 21.20
CA LYS A 199 25.35 4.96 21.96
C LYS A 199 25.73 6.25 21.22
N PRO A 200 26.03 7.32 21.97
CA PRO A 200 26.04 8.71 21.49
C PRO A 200 27.09 8.97 20.41
#